data_AF-A0A6H2HAF3-F1
#
_entry.id   AF-A0A6H2HAF3-F1
#
_cell.length_a   1.000
_cell.length_b   1.000
_cell.length_c   1.000
_cell.angle_alpha   90.00
_cell.angle_beta   90.00
_cell.angle_gamma   90.00
#
_symmetry.space_group_name_H-M   'P 1'
#
loop_
_entity.id
_entity.type
_entity.pdbx_description
1 polymer ?
#
loop_
_entity_poly.entity_id
_entity_poly.type
_entity_poly.pdbx_seq_one_letter_code
_entity_poly.pdbx_strand_id
1 'polypeptide(L)' 'MVSTFKKNNVEVITLTNEQADAWRAVAQKTSYKLFADKVPGGKELIEKALSVK' A
#
# COMPACT_ATOMS: atom_id res chain seq x y z
N MET A 1 1.89 10.93 14.91
CA MET A 1 3.08 10.52 14.14
C MET A 1 3.64 11.69 13.33
N VAL A 2 2.91 12.28 12.38
CA VAL A 2 3.35 13.47 11.61
C VAL A 2 3.85 14.63 12.48
N SER A 3 3.15 14.93 13.58
CA SER A 3 3.52 15.99 14.53
C SER A 3 4.90 15.76 15.17
N THR A 4 5.29 14.51 15.42
CA THR A 4 6.61 14.16 15.96
C THR A 4 7.71 14.46 14.95
N PHE A 5 7.50 14.12 13.67
CA PHE A 5 8.47 14.39 12.59
C PHE A 5 8.64 15.90 12.36
N LYS A 6 7.54 16.65 12.30
CA LYS A 6 7.59 18.11 12.15
C LYS A 6 8.30 18.81 13.33
N LYS A 7 8.10 18.33 14.56
CA LYS A 7 8.79 18.84 15.76
C LYS A 7 10.32 18.63 15.72
N ASN A 8 10.79 17.67 14.94
CA ASN A 8 12.22 17.39 14.74
C ASN A 8 12.74 17.96 13.40
N ASN A 9 12.07 18.98 12.87
CA ASN A 9 12.41 19.67 11.62
C ASN A 9 12.49 18.75 10.38
N VAL A 10 11.78 17.62 10.40
CA VAL A 10 11.66 16.73 9.23
C VAL A 10 10.55 17.23 8.32
N GLU A 11 10.85 17.38 7.03
CA GLU A 11 9.85 17.69 6.01
C GLU A 11 8.92 16.49 5.82
N VAL A 12 7.61 16.73 5.94
CA VAL A 12 6.60 15.69 5.75
C VAL A 12 5.76 16.06 4.55
N ILE A 13 5.92 15.28 3.48
CA ILE A 13 5.09 15.33 2.29
C ILE A 13 4.10 14.16 2.27
N THR A 14 2.96 14.38 1.62
CA THR A 14 1.93 13.36 1.42
C THR A 14 1.86 12.98 -0.05
N LEU A 15 1.55 11.71 -0.31
CA LEU A 15 1.26 11.28 -1.67
C LEU A 15 -0.09 11.83 -2.12
N THR A 16 -0.15 12.22 -3.38
CA THR A 16 -1.42 12.38 -4.11
C THR A 16 -2.07 11.01 -4.34
N ASN A 17 -3.35 11.01 -4.71
CA ASN A 17 -4.07 9.77 -5.01
C ASN A 17 -3.43 9.03 -6.18
N GLU A 18 -3.02 9.77 -7.21
CA GLU A 18 -2.37 9.24 -8.41
C GLU A 18 -1.03 8.57 -8.07
N GLN A 19 -0.25 9.18 -7.19
CA GLN A 19 1.01 8.60 -6.72
C GLN A 19 0.76 7.33 -5.87
N ALA A 20 -0.26 7.34 -5.02
CA ALA A 20 -0.62 6.15 -4.26
C ALA A 20 -1.08 5.00 -5.18
N ASP A 21 -1.86 5.30 -6.21
CA ASP A 21 -2.32 4.32 -7.19
C ASP A 21 -1.19 3.78 -8.06
N ALA A 22 -0.21 4.62 -8.43
CA ALA A 22 1.00 4.16 -9.12
C ALA A 22 1.75 3.09 -8.29
N TRP A 23 1.88 3.29 -6.98
CA TRP A 23 2.48 2.29 -6.10
C TRP A 23 1.62 1.02 -5.96
N ARG A 24 0.29 1.15 -5.90
CA ARG A 24 -0.62 -0.02 -5.91
C ARG A 24 -0.47 -0.84 -7.19
N ALA A 25 -0.33 -0.19 -8.35
CA ALA A 25 -0.13 -0.88 -9.62
C ALA A 25 1.18 -1.69 -9.65
N VAL A 26 2.25 -1.17 -9.04
CA VAL A 26 3.50 -1.91 -8.86
C VAL A 26 3.30 -3.10 -7.92
N ALA A 27 2.61 -2.91 -6.80
CA ALA A 27 2.31 -3.97 -5.83
C ALA A 27 1.49 -5.11 -6.46
N GLN A 28 0.48 -4.79 -7.27
CA GLN A 28 -0.35 -5.77 -7.99
C GLN A 28 0.49 -6.72 -8.86
N LYS A 29 1.53 -6.20 -9.51
CA LYS A 29 2.43 -7.00 -10.38
C LYS A 29 3.52 -7.75 -9.62
N THR A 30 3.77 -7.39 -8.36
CA THR A 30 4.92 -7.88 -7.58
C THR A 30 4.47 -8.53 -6.27
N SER A 31 4.32 -7.75 -5.20
CA SER A 31 4.05 -8.24 -3.85
C SER A 31 2.71 -8.95 -3.74
N TYR A 32 1.66 -8.48 -4.43
CA TYR A 32 0.34 -9.12 -4.39
C TYR A 32 0.37 -10.48 -5.08
N LYS A 33 1.07 -10.58 -6.22
CA LYS A 33 1.29 -11.86 -6.89
C LYS A 33 2.03 -12.83 -5.98
N LEU A 34 3.15 -12.38 -5.40
CA LEU A 34 3.94 -13.21 -4.48
C LEU A 34 3.13 -13.68 -3.28
N PHE A 35 2.29 -12.81 -2.71
CA PHE A 35 1.43 -13.14 -1.57
C PHE A 35 0.34 -14.14 -1.96
N ALA A 36 -0.32 -13.93 -3.10
CA ALA A 36 -1.32 -14.85 -3.61
C ALA A 36 -0.75 -16.26 -3.87
N ASP A 37 0.50 -16.34 -4.34
CA ASP A 37 1.17 -17.61 -4.64
C ASP A 37 1.66 -18.33 -3.37
N LYS A 38 2.11 -17.58 -2.34
CA LYS A 38 2.78 -18.15 -1.16
C LYS A 38 1.89 -18.33 0.06
N VAL A 39 0.78 -17.60 0.14
CA VAL A 39 -0.13 -17.66 1.28
C VAL A 39 -1.37 -18.46 0.87
N PRO A 40 -1.71 -19.54 1.59
CA PRO A 40 -2.97 -20.25 1.35
C PRO A 40 -4.16 -19.29 1.44
N GLY A 41 -4.97 -19.23 0.38
CA GLY A 41 -6.07 -18.27 0.27
C GLY A 41 -5.65 -16.81 0.05
N GLY A 42 -4.37 -16.55 -0.22
CA GLY A 42 -3.81 -15.20 -0.33
C GLY A 42 -4.50 -14.34 -1.40
N LYS A 43 -4.91 -14.94 -2.52
CA LYS A 43 -5.68 -14.26 -3.56
C LYS A 43 -7.03 -13.75 -3.03
N GLU A 44 -7.79 -14.60 -2.34
CA GLU A 44 -9.12 -14.26 -1.80
C GLU A 44 -9.01 -13.18 -0.70
N LEU A 45 -7.95 -13.22 0.11
CA LEU A 45 -7.67 -12.19 1.10
C LEU A 45 -7.37 -10.83 0.45
N ILE A 46 -6.60 -10.81 -0.64
CA ILE A 46 -6.35 -9.58 -1.40
C ILE A 46 -7.65 -9.04 -2.00
N GLU A 47 -8.47 -9.89 -2.61
CA GLU A 47 -9.75 -9.49 -3.20
C GLU A 47 -10.71 -8.87 -2.16
N LYS A 48 -10.80 -9.49 -0.97
CA LYS A 48 -11.59 -8.93 0.16
C LYS A 48 -11.04 -7.59 0.63
N ALA A 49 -9.72 -7.47 0.79
CA ALA A 49 -9.10 -6.23 1.23
C ALA A 49 -9.30 -5.08 0.22
N LEU A 50 -9.25 -5.37 -1.08
CA LEU A 50 -9.46 -4.36 -2.14
C LEU A 50 -10.93 -4.00 -2.37
N SER A 51 -11.87 -4.82 -1.88
CA SER A 51 -13.31 -4.56 -1.98
C SER A 51 -13.80 -3.52 -0.96
N VAL A 52 -12.99 -3.19 0.05
CA VAL A 52 -13.28 -2.13 1.01
C VAL A 52 -12.85 -0.80 0.40
N LYS A 53 -13.83 0.03 0.02
CA LYS A 53 -13.61 1.43 -0.41
C LYS A 53 -13.71 2.39 0.76
#